data_AF-B6YTX1-F1
#
_entry.id   AF-B6YTX1-F1
#
_cell.length_a   1.000
_cell.length_b   1.000
_cell.length_c   1.000
_cell.angle_alpha   90.00
_cell.angle_beta   90.00
_cell.angle_gamma   90.00
#
_symmetry.space_group_name_H-M   'P 1'
#
loop_
_entity.id
_entity.type
_entity.pdbx_description
1 polymer ?
#
loop_
_entity_poly.entity_id
_entity_poly.type
_entity_poly.pdbx_seq_one_letter_code
_entity_poly.pdbx_strand_id
1 'polypeptide(L)'
;MPWMLVKSSYIGFKTYLAGALSHTEGDFEVEEIVGEISPRAAHLLRKSFERSYFTLADAPLIPFEELDEGDRRLILKALRGLRENERLKIERR
;
A
#
# COMPACT_ATOMS: atom_id res chain seq x y z
N MET A 1 -0.55 3.41 -19.83
CA MET A 1 -0.79 3.61 -18.39
C MET A 1 -0.11 2.50 -17.62
N PRO A 2 1.08 2.79 -17.06
CA PRO A 2 1.84 1.85 -16.22
C PRO A 2 1.06 1.43 -14.96
N TRP A 3 1.51 0.33 -14.35
CA TRP A 3 1.04 -0.08 -13.03
C TRP A 3 1.98 0.48 -11.97
N MET A 4 1.42 1.13 -10.97
CA MET A 4 2.14 1.81 -9.89
C MET A 4 1.92 1.07 -8.58
N LEU A 5 2.99 0.94 -7.79
CA LEU A 5 2.91 0.60 -6.38
C LEU A 5 2.87 1.91 -5.58
N VAL A 6 1.76 2.13 -4.86
CA VAL A 6 1.49 3.37 -4.13
C VAL A 6 1.36 3.07 -2.66
N LYS A 7 2.19 3.69 -1.82
CA LYS A 7 2.05 3.65 -0.38
C LYS A 7 0.94 4.62 0.03
N SER A 8 -0.04 4.14 0.78
CA SER A 8 -1.11 4.94 1.37
C SER A 8 -0.98 4.90 2.89
N SER A 9 -0.95 6.09 3.47
CA SER A 9 -0.85 6.32 4.91
C SER A 9 -1.99 7.23 5.35
N TYR A 10 -2.66 6.87 6.44
CA TYR A 10 -3.69 7.71 7.04
C TYR A 10 -3.11 8.50 8.22
N ILE A 11 -3.30 9.81 8.19
CA ILE A 11 -2.93 10.73 9.26
C ILE A 11 -4.24 11.34 9.80
N GLY A 12 -4.71 10.78 10.92
CA GLY A 12 -5.83 11.32 11.69
C GLY A 12 -5.33 11.94 13.00
N PHE A 13 -5.97 13.03 13.43
CA PHE A 13 -5.66 13.65 14.72
C PHE A 13 -6.28 12.85 15.87
N LYS A 14 -5.46 12.44 16.85
CA LYS A 14 -5.92 11.80 18.09
C LYS A 14 -5.91 12.81 19.23
N THR A 15 -6.93 13.66 19.32
CA THR A 15 -7.16 14.51 20.50
C THR A 15 -8.46 14.09 21.20
N TYR A 16 -8.48 14.16 22.54
CA TYR A 16 -9.68 13.87 23.35
C TYR A 16 -10.87 14.78 22.96
N LEU A 17 -10.55 15.97 22.44
CA LEU A 17 -11.52 16.97 21.96
C LEU A 17 -12.27 16.51 20.68
N ALA A 18 -11.64 15.69 19.83
CA ALA A 18 -12.26 15.16 18.61
C ALA A 18 -13.45 14.22 18.88
N GLY A 19 -13.50 13.59 20.07
CA GLY A 19 -14.65 12.78 20.49
C GLY A 19 -15.82 13.58 21.07
N ALA A 20 -15.58 14.81 21.51
CA ALA A 20 -16.56 15.66 22.20
C ALA A 20 -17.26 16.68 21.29
N LEU A 21 -16.66 17.02 20.14
CA LEU A 21 -17.19 17.97 19.18
C LEU A 21 -17.63 17.22 17.92
N SER A 22 -18.90 17.40 17.51
CA SER A 22 -19.45 16.83 16.28
C SER A 22 -18.80 17.50 15.05
N HIS A 23 -17.62 17.01 14.68
CA HIS A 23 -16.72 17.37 13.56
C HIS A 23 -15.95 18.69 13.65
N THR A 24 -14.61 18.63 13.61
CA THR A 24 -13.75 19.20 12.54
C THR A 24 -12.25 19.07 12.89
N GLU A 25 -11.57 18.01 12.44
CA GLU A 25 -10.14 18.04 12.12
C GLU A 25 -9.93 17.19 10.85
N GLY A 26 -9.23 17.73 9.86
CA GLY A 26 -9.12 17.14 8.53
C GLY A 26 -8.27 15.89 8.55
N ASP A 27 -8.89 14.74 8.30
CA ASP A 27 -8.16 13.51 8.04
C ASP A 27 -7.45 13.60 6.70
N PHE A 28 -6.17 13.24 6.67
CA PHE A 28 -5.40 13.20 5.43
C PHE A 28 -5.06 11.75 5.08
N GLU A 29 -5.41 11.35 3.86
CA GLU A 29 -4.79 10.21 3.20
C GLU A 29 -3.60 10.72 2.38
N VAL A 30 -2.41 10.26 2.71
CA VAL A 30 -1.17 10.59 2.00
C VAL A 30 -0.82 9.42 1.10
N GLU A 31 -0.72 9.70 -0.19
CA GLU A 31 -0.31 8.73 -1.21
C GLU A 31 1.09 9.06 -1.73
N GLU A 32 2.00 8.10 -1.60
CA GLU A 32 3.38 8.18 -2.08
C GLU A 32 3.60 7.13 -3.15
N ILE A 33 4.05 7.57 -4.33
CA ILE A 33 4.42 6.66 -5.41
C ILE A 33 5.75 6.00 -5.04
N VAL A 34 5.74 4.68 -4.82
CA VAL A 34 6.94 3.90 -4.51
C VAL A 34 7.71 3.57 -5.79
N GLY A 35 6.99 3.27 -6.86
CA GLY A 35 7.58 2.98 -8.17
C GLY A 35 6.61 2.25 -9.10
N GLU A 36 7.10 1.92 -10.28
CA GLU A 36 6.40 1.12 -11.28
C GLU A 36 6.58 -0.37 -11.02
N ILE A 37 5.54 -1.16 -11.26
CA ILE A 37 5.59 -2.62 -11.24
C ILE A 37 5.14 -3.17 -12.59
N SER A 38 5.63 -4.36 -12.93
CA SER A 38 5.21 -5.02 -14.17
C SER A 38 3.69 -5.32 -14.17
N PRO A 39 3.03 -5.32 -15.34
CA PRO A 39 1.62 -5.75 -15.45
C PRO A 39 1.39 -7.17 -14.94
N ARG A 40 2.39 -8.05 -15.09
CA ARG A 40 2.36 -9.43 -14.59
C ARG A 40 2.32 -9.45 -13.07
N ALA A 41 3.23 -8.73 -12.41
CA ALA A 41 3.25 -8.60 -10.95
C ALA A 41 1.95 -8.01 -10.41
N ALA A 42 1.45 -6.94 -11.04
CA ALA A 42 0.19 -6.30 -10.65
C ALA A 42 -1.00 -7.27 -10.73
N HIS A 43 -1.11 -8.05 -11.82
CA HIS A 43 -2.16 -9.06 -11.99
C HIS A 43 -2.05 -10.17 -10.94
N LEU A 44 -0.83 -10.67 -10.73
CA LEU A 44 -0.56 -11.77 -9.83
C LEU A 44 -0.88 -11.40 -8.38
N LEU A 45 -0.40 -10.25 -7.90
CA LEU A 45 -0.72 -9.76 -6.55
C LEU A 45 -2.23 -9.52 -6.37
N ARG A 46 -2.90 -8.91 -7.36
CA ARG A 46 -4.36 -8.70 -7.29
C ARG A 46 -5.14 -10.01 -7.25
N LYS A 47 -4.66 -11.04 -7.93
CA LYS A 47 -5.24 -12.38 -7.92
C LYS A 47 -5.01 -13.07 -6.57
N SER A 48 -3.81 -12.95 -5.99
CA SER A 48 -3.47 -13.57 -4.70
C SER A 48 -4.27 -13.00 -3.53
N PHE A 49 -4.56 -11.70 -3.55
CA PHE A 49 -5.24 -11.02 -2.43
C PHE A 49 -6.72 -10.72 -2.67
N GLU A 50 -7.23 -10.96 -3.88
CA GLU A 50 -8.58 -10.58 -4.33
C GLU A 50 -8.92 -9.09 -4.15
N ARG A 51 -7.89 -8.24 -4.01
CA ARG A 51 -8.00 -6.79 -3.79
C ARG A 51 -6.81 -6.05 -4.40
N SER A 52 -6.91 -4.74 -4.52
CA SER A 52 -5.87 -3.87 -5.11
C SER A 52 -4.90 -3.30 -4.09
N TYR A 53 -4.75 -3.91 -2.92
CA TYR A 53 -3.77 -3.49 -1.92
C TYR A 53 -3.32 -4.64 -1.01
N PHE A 54 -2.20 -4.44 -0.32
CA PHE A 54 -1.72 -5.35 0.71
C PHE A 54 -1.03 -4.56 1.83
N THR A 55 -0.87 -5.20 2.99
CA THR A 55 -0.34 -4.64 4.22
C THR A 55 0.89 -5.45 4.68
N LEU A 56 1.53 -5.03 5.76
CA LEU A 56 2.60 -5.83 6.37
C LEU A 56 2.15 -7.24 6.76
N ALA A 57 0.91 -7.39 7.24
CA ALA A 57 0.37 -8.70 7.65
C ALA A 57 0.27 -9.68 6.49
N ASP A 58 0.16 -9.16 5.27
CA ASP A 58 0.06 -9.94 4.04
C ASP A 58 1.42 -10.35 3.48
N ALA A 59 2.53 -9.82 4.02
CA ALA A 59 3.88 -10.07 3.51
C ALA A 59 4.23 -11.56 3.36
N PRO A 60 3.85 -12.48 4.28
CA PRO A 60 4.11 -13.92 4.12
C PRO A 60 3.33 -14.57 2.96
N LEU A 61 2.23 -13.97 2.53
CA LEU A 61 1.37 -14.47 1.46
C LEU A 61 1.76 -13.93 0.08
N ILE A 62 2.75 -13.03 0.02
CA ILE A 62 3.24 -12.51 -1.26
C ILE A 62 4.00 -13.61 -1.98
N PRO A 63 3.58 -14.01 -3.20
CA PRO A 63 4.23 -15.03 -4.01
C PRO A 63 5.52 -14.50 -4.65
N PHE A 64 6.53 -14.20 -3.82
CA PHE A 64 7.78 -13.59 -4.27
C PHE A 64 8.49 -14.43 -5.33
N GLU A 65 8.38 -15.76 -5.27
CA GLU A 65 8.99 -16.71 -6.20
C GLU A 65 8.54 -16.49 -7.65
N GLU A 66 7.30 -16.04 -7.86
CA GLU A 66 6.71 -15.83 -9.18
C GLU A 66 6.94 -14.41 -9.74
N LEU A 67 7.51 -13.52 -8.91
CA LEU A 67 7.81 -12.14 -9.28
C LEU A 67 9.21 -12.03 -9.90
N ASP A 68 9.30 -11.17 -10.91
CA ASP A 68 10.57 -10.78 -11.51
C ASP A 68 11.45 -10.04 -10.47
N GLU A 69 12.77 -10.11 -10.65
CA GLU A 69 13.72 -9.61 -9.65
C GLU A 69 13.55 -8.12 -9.33
N GLY A 70 13.25 -7.30 -10.33
CA GLY A 70 13.00 -5.87 -10.17
C GLY A 70 11.79 -5.59 -9.28
N ASP A 71 10.65 -6.22 -9.57
CA ASP A 71 9.41 -6.09 -8.82
C ASP A 71 9.58 -6.60 -7.38
N ARG A 72 10.25 -7.76 -7.22
CA ARG A 72 10.55 -8.34 -5.90
C ARG A 72 11.36 -7.37 -5.04
N ARG A 73 12.44 -6.80 -5.58
CA ARG A 73 13.29 -5.84 -4.86
C ARG A 73 12.50 -4.58 -4.47
N LEU A 74 11.67 -4.07 -5.38
CA LEU A 74 10.84 -2.90 -5.12
C LEU A 74 9.84 -3.16 -3.98
N ILE A 75 9.12 -4.28 -4.02
CA ILE A 75 8.11 -4.63 -3.01
C ILE A 75 8.79 -4.88 -1.65
N LEU A 76 9.92 -5.58 -1.61
CA LEU A 76 10.66 -5.78 -0.36
C LEU A 76 11.14 -4.45 0.25
N LYS A 77 11.61 -3.51 -0.60
CA LYS A 77 11.98 -2.17 -0.16
C LYS A 77 10.76 -1.43 0.41
N ALA A 78 9.62 -1.52 -0.27
CA ALA A 78 8.36 -0.90 0.15
C ALA A 78 7.89 -1.43 1.51
N LEU A 79 7.91 -2.76 1.69
CA LEU A 79 7.50 -3.42 2.94
C LEU A 79 8.40 -3.04 4.12
N ARG A 80 9.72 -2.92 3.92
CA ARG A 80 10.64 -2.47 4.98
C ARG A 80 10.32 -1.06 5.51
N GLY A 81 9.75 -0.20 4.67
CA GLY A 81 9.36 1.17 5.02
C GLY A 81 7.88 1.34 5.37
N LEU A 82 7.12 0.26 5.41
CA LEU A 82 5.69 0.27 5.71
C LEU A 82 5.50 0.14 7.22
N ARG A 83 4.56 0.90 7.79
CA ARG A 83 4.10 0.80 9.18
C ARG A 83 2.84 -0.06 9.26
N GLU A 84 2.48 -0.54 10.45
CA GLU A 84 1.34 -1.46 10.67
C GLU A 84 -0.01 -0.95 10.12
N ASN A 85 -0.20 0.36 10.09
CA ASN A 85 -1.46 1.00 9.69
C ASN A 85 -1.45 1.43 8.21
N GLU A 86 -0.36 1.20 7.49
CA GLU A 86 -0.14 1.67 6.12
C GLU A 86 -0.40 0.55 5.11
N ARG A 87 -0.73 0.93 3.88
CA ARG A 87 -1.11 0.00 2.81
C ARG A 87 -0.28 0.25 1.56
N LEU A 88 0.02 -0.81 0.82
CA LEU A 88 0.57 -0.72 -0.52
C LEU A 88 -0.53 -1.03 -1.53
N LYS A 89 -1.00 0.00 -2.23
CA LYS A 89 -1.99 -0.06 -3.31
C LYS A 89 -1.31 -0.38 -4.64
N ILE A 90 -2.04 -1.09 -5.50
CA ILE A 90 -1.68 -1.41 -6.88
C ILE A 90 -2.63 -0.65 -7.78
N GLU A 91 -2.14 0.39 -8.44
CA GLU A 91 -2.95 1.32 -9.23
C GLU A 91 -2.48 1.41 -10.68
N ARG A 92 -3.37 1.85 -11.57
CA ARG A 92 -3.05 2.11 -12.97
C ARG A 92 -3.18 3.61 -13.20
N ARG A 93 -2.07 4.28 -13.52
CA ARG A 93 -2.02 5.73 -13.77
C ARG A 93 -1.40 6.03 -15.14
#